data_AF-A0A2P5I3I8-F1
#
_entry.id   AF-A0A2P5I3I8-F1
#
_cell.length_a   1.000
_cell.length_b   1.000
_cell.length_c   1.000
_cell.angle_alpha   90.00
_cell.angle_beta   90.00
_cell.angle_gamma   90.00
#
_symmetry.space_group_name_H-M   'P 1'
#
loop_
_entity.id
_entity.type
_entity.pdbx_description
1 polymer ?
#
loop_
_entity_poly.entity_id
_entity_poly.type
_entity_poly.pdbx_seq_one_letter_code
_entity_poly.pdbx_strand_id
1 'polypeptide(L)'
;MNLAIRYGFQPHVAGVTGKQAITLGTKAAGLGGVALFAVIFYASGIPRVQRDVLQRVPFLGSYFVNEIPPEDNTSWDRSGDEQSSKLAL
;
A
#
# COMPACT_ATOMS: atom_id res chain seq x y z
N MET A 1 45.93 35.34 -5.65
CA MET A 1 45.10 34.38 -4.88
C MET A 1 45.22 33.01 -5.55
N ASN A 2 45.64 31.98 -4.82
CA ASN A 2 45.84 30.63 -5.37
C ASN A 2 44.62 29.75 -5.01
N LEU A 3 43.83 29.35 -6.02
CA LEU A 3 42.67 28.47 -5.85
C LEU A 3 43.13 27.02 -5.94
N ALA A 4 43.58 26.44 -4.82
CA ALA A 4 43.95 25.03 -4.78
C ALA A 4 42.68 24.15 -4.93
N ILE A 5 42.49 23.54 -6.10
CA ILE A 5 41.44 22.54 -6.31
C ILE A 5 41.83 21.27 -5.57
N ARG A 6 41.16 20.98 -4.46
CA ARG A 6 41.30 19.71 -3.74
C ARG A 6 40.32 18.69 -4.28
N TYR A 7 40.84 17.65 -4.93
CA TYR A 7 40.04 16.50 -5.35
C TYR A 7 39.75 15.60 -4.15
N GLY A 8 38.48 15.51 -3.77
CA GLY A 8 37.99 14.50 -2.83
C GLY A 8 37.63 13.23 -3.59
N PHE A 9 38.11 12.07 -3.12
CA PHE A 9 37.71 10.77 -3.66
C PHE A 9 36.21 10.59 -3.48
N GLN A 10 35.46 10.38 -4.57
CA GLN A 10 34.04 10.07 -4.52
C GLN A 10 33.86 8.54 -4.52
N PRO A 11 33.47 7.94 -3.38
CA PRO A 11 33.29 6.50 -3.31
C PRO A 11 32.14 6.09 -4.24
N HIS A 12 32.40 5.04 -5.02
CA HIS A 12 31.45 4.42 -5.93
C HIS A 12 31.59 2.90 -5.84
N VAL A 13 30.47 2.20 -6.01
CA VAL A 13 30.44 0.74 -6.03
C VAL A 13 29.91 0.31 -7.38
N ALA A 14 30.65 -0.54 -8.09
CA ALA A 14 30.31 -0.98 -9.45
C ALA A 14 29.96 0.17 -10.42
N GLY A 15 30.62 1.33 -10.26
CA GLY A 15 30.39 2.53 -11.09
C GLY A 15 29.20 3.40 -10.67
N VAL A 16 28.46 3.04 -9.61
CA VAL A 16 27.35 3.84 -9.08
C VAL A 16 27.82 4.67 -7.90
N THR A 17 27.67 5.98 -7.99
CA THR A 17 27.88 6.93 -6.89
C THR A 17 26.62 7.07 -6.04
N GLY A 18 26.76 7.41 -4.76
CA GLY A 18 25.61 7.69 -3.89
C GLY A 18 24.68 8.79 -4.44
N LYS A 19 25.24 9.83 -5.08
CA LYS A 19 24.46 10.90 -5.71
C LYS A 19 23.58 10.39 -6.85
N GLN A 20 24.10 9.49 -7.67
CA GLN A 20 23.32 8.85 -8.75
C GLN A 20 22.23 7.96 -8.18
N ALA A 21 22.54 7.14 -7.18
CA ALA A 21 21.57 6.26 -6.54
C ALA A 21 20.39 7.03 -5.94
N ILE A 22 20.66 8.12 -5.21
CA ILE A 22 19.61 8.98 -4.64
C ILE A 22 18.77 9.61 -5.75
N THR A 23 19.41 10.21 -6.76
CA THR A 23 18.69 10.89 -7.86
C THR A 23 17.78 9.93 -8.62
N LEU A 24 18.27 8.74 -8.93
CA LEU A 24 17.49 7.71 -9.63
C LEU A 24 16.39 7.16 -8.72
N GLY A 25 16.72 6.89 -7.45
CA GLY A 25 15.78 6.39 -6.45
C GLY A 25 14.60 7.34 -6.24
N THR A 26 14.83 8.65 -6.13
CA THR A 26 13.75 9.64 -5.97
C THR A 26 12.82 9.65 -7.20
N LYS A 27 13.39 9.60 -8.42
CA LYS A 27 12.59 9.54 -9.65
C LYS A 27 11.77 8.24 -9.73
N ALA A 28 12.41 7.11 -9.44
CA ALA A 28 11.76 5.80 -9.43
C ALA A 28 10.65 5.73 -8.37
N ALA A 29 10.86 6.31 -7.17
CA ALA A 29 9.84 6.38 -6.13
C ALA A 29 8.62 7.19 -6.58
N GLY A 30 8.83 8.35 -7.24
CA GLY A 30 7.74 9.15 -7.78
C GLY A 30 6.92 8.40 -8.83
N LEU A 31 7.60 7.77 -9.80
CA LEU A 31 6.93 6.98 -10.85
C LEU A 31 6.24 5.73 -10.28
N GLY A 32 6.91 5.03 -9.37
CA GLY A 32 6.39 3.84 -8.70
C GLY A 32 5.16 4.14 -7.84
N GLY A 33 5.14 5.30 -7.16
CA GLY A 33 3.98 5.74 -6.40
C GLY A 33 2.75 5.96 -7.27
N VAL A 34 2.90 6.67 -8.39
CA VAL A 34 1.79 6.90 -9.34
C VAL A 34 1.34 5.60 -10.00
N ALA A 35 2.27 4.75 -10.42
CA ALA A 35 1.97 3.45 -11.01
C ALA A 35 1.21 2.54 -10.02
N LEU A 36 1.66 2.46 -8.77
CA LEU A 36 1.00 1.69 -7.72
C LEU A 36 -0.41 2.23 -7.44
N PHE A 37 -0.56 3.56 -7.36
CA PHE A 37 -1.86 4.20 -7.20
C PHE A 37 -2.80 3.84 -8.35
N ALA A 38 -2.33 3.89 -9.60
CA ALA A 38 -3.14 3.54 -10.77
C ALA A 38 -3.62 2.08 -10.74
N VAL A 39 -2.76 1.13 -10.34
CA VAL A 39 -3.13 -0.29 -10.20
C VAL A 39 -4.20 -0.47 -9.12
N ILE A 40 -4.01 0.13 -7.94
CA ILE A 40 -4.98 0.04 -6.84
C ILE A 40 -6.31 0.69 -7.24
N PHE A 41 -6.26 1.85 -7.91
CA PHE A 41 -7.45 2.55 -8.38
C PHE A 41 -8.24 1.72 -9.39
N TYR A 42 -7.56 1.14 -10.38
CA TYR A 42 -8.20 0.27 -11.37
C TYR A 42 -8.79 -1.00 -10.72
N ALA A 43 -8.10 -1.56 -9.72
CA ALA A 43 -8.54 -2.75 -9.00
C ALA A 43 -9.55 -2.46 -7.87
N SER A 44 -9.97 -1.19 -7.68
CA SER A 44 -10.84 -0.79 -6.57
C SER A 44 -12.22 -1.44 -6.58
N GLY A 45 -12.68 -1.99 -7.70
CA GLY A 45 -13.94 -2.75 -7.78
C GLY A 45 -13.87 -4.17 -7.20
N ILE A 46 -12.67 -4.69 -6.90
CA ILE A 46 -12.50 -6.05 -6.38
C ILE A 46 -12.72 -6.03 -4.84
N PRO A 47 -13.69 -6.79 -4.30
CA PRO A 47 -14.01 -6.76 -2.86
C PRO A 47 -12.83 -7.06 -1.94
N ARG A 48 -11.90 -7.94 -2.38
CA ARG A 48 -10.68 -8.25 -1.63
C ARG A 48 -9.73 -7.06 -1.55
N VAL A 49 -9.55 -6.31 -2.64
CA VAL A 49 -8.70 -5.12 -2.66
C VAL A 49 -9.29 -4.03 -1.75
N GLN A 50 -10.62 -3.90 -1.74
CA GLN A 50 -11.29 -3.00 -0.82
C GLN A 50 -11.00 -3.34 0.64
N ARG A 51 -11.25 -4.60 1.06
CA ARG A 51 -11.08 -5.02 2.46
C ARG A 51 -9.63 -5.06 2.93
N ASP A 52 -8.72 -5.52 2.09
CA ASP A 52 -7.34 -5.77 2.52
C ASP A 52 -6.46 -4.51 2.38
N VAL A 53 -6.71 -3.67 1.36
CA VAL A 53 -5.87 -2.50 1.05
C VAL A 53 -6.61 -1.20 1.39
N LEU A 54 -7.76 -0.94 0.76
CA LEU A 54 -8.41 0.36 0.84
C LEU A 54 -9.01 0.66 2.23
N GLN A 55 -9.58 -0.34 2.91
CA GLN A 55 -10.09 -0.21 4.28
C GLN A 55 -8.97 0.03 5.32
N ARG A 56 -7.72 -0.31 5.00
CA ARG A 56 -6.57 -0.08 5.88
C ARG A 56 -6.05 1.37 5.82
N VAL A 57 -6.51 2.16 4.85
CA VAL A 57 -6.08 3.55 4.69
C VAL A 57 -6.83 4.42 5.70
N PRO A 58 -6.14 5.14 6.60
CA PRO A 58 -6.80 6.02 7.56
C PRO A 58 -7.59 7.10 6.80
N PHE A 59 -8.72 7.53 7.38
CA PHE A 59 -9.68 8.49 6.81
C PHE A 59 -10.47 8.04 5.57
N LEU A 60 -9.92 7.16 4.71
CA LEU A 60 -10.60 6.66 3.50
C LEU A 60 -11.25 5.28 3.70
N GLY A 61 -10.80 4.51 4.68
CA GLY A 61 -11.23 3.12 4.81
C GLY A 61 -12.72 2.93 5.10
N SER A 62 -13.34 3.88 5.82
CA SER A 62 -14.78 3.85 6.13
C SER A 62 -15.67 3.92 4.89
N TYR A 63 -15.22 4.56 3.80
CA TYR A 63 -15.97 4.65 2.56
C TYR A 63 -16.15 3.29 1.86
N PHE A 64 -15.25 2.35 2.13
CA PHE A 64 -15.27 1.01 1.54
C PHE A 64 -15.88 -0.05 2.47
N VAL A 65 -16.46 0.36 3.61
CA VAL A 65 -17.19 -0.55 4.50
C VAL A 65 -18.61 -0.69 3.98
N ASN A 66 -18.96 -1.91 3.58
CA ASN A 66 -20.33 -2.26 3.25
C ASN A 66 -20.97 -2.91 4.48
N GLU A 67 -21.79 -2.16 5.21
CA GLU A 67 -22.52 -2.64 6.38
C GLU A 67 -23.81 -3.31 5.90
N ILE A 68 -23.82 -4.64 5.92
CA ILE A 68 -24.99 -5.45 5.58
C ILE A 68 -25.78 -5.65 6.88
N PRO A 69 -27.06 -5.23 6.95
CA PRO A 69 -27.91 -5.53 8.09
C PRO A 69 -27.97 -7.04 8.34
N PRO A 70 -27.88 -7.52 9.61
CA PRO A 70 -27.93 -8.95 9.91
C PRO A 70 -29.21 -9.66 9.44
N GLU A 71 -30.28 -8.89 9.22
CA GLU A 71 -31.56 -9.33 8.69
C GLU A 71 -31.53 -9.69 7.20
N ASP A 72 -30.60 -9.11 6.43
CA ASP A 72 -30.39 -9.40 5.01
C ASP A 72 -29.52 -10.66 4.79
N ASN A 73 -29.02 -11.26 5.87
CA ASN A 73 -28.21 -12.46 5.81
C ASN A 73 -29.08 -13.68 5.48
N THR A 74 -28.73 -14.37 4.39
CA THR A 74 -29.38 -15.62 4.02
C THR A 74 -29.19 -16.68 5.12
N SER A 75 -30.07 -17.68 5.19
CA SER A 75 -30.04 -18.72 6.24
C SER A 75 -28.72 -19.50 6.33
N TRP A 76 -27.95 -19.56 5.24
CA TRP A 76 -26.63 -20.20 5.21
C TRP A 76 -25.58 -19.42 6.00
N ASP A 77 -25.64 -18.11 5.92
CA ASP A 77 -24.76 -17.22 6.66
C ASP A 77 -24.99 -17.40 8.17
N ARG A 78 -26.28 -17.32 8.59
CA ARG A 78 -26.76 -17.45 9.99
C ARG A 78 -26.31 -18.72 10.73
N SER A 79 -26.00 -19.78 9.99
CA SER A 79 -25.61 -21.08 10.57
C SER A 79 -24.16 -21.09 11.09
N GLY A 80 -23.28 -20.23 10.58
CA GLY A 80 -21.88 -20.16 11.02
C GLY A 80 -21.69 -19.38 12.32
N ASP A 81 -22.48 -18.33 12.52
CA ASP A 81 -22.57 -17.49 13.71
C ASP A 81 -23.28 -18.23 14.87
N GLU A 82 -24.31 -19.02 14.58
CA GLU A 82 -24.94 -19.88 15.60
C GLU A 82 -23.97 -20.95 16.14
N GLN A 83 -23.16 -21.55 15.25
CA GLN A 83 -22.12 -22.50 15.63
C GLN A 83 -21.01 -21.85 16.46
N SER A 84 -20.57 -20.63 16.11
CA SER A 84 -19.57 -19.89 16.89
C SER A 84 -20.07 -19.52 18.29
N SER A 85 -21.36 -19.21 18.43
CA SER A 85 -21.99 -18.92 19.72
C SER A 85 -22.10 -20.15 20.62
N LYS A 86 -22.32 -21.33 20.02
CA LYS A 86 -22.34 -22.62 20.73
C LYS A 86 -20.97 -23.09 21.21
N LEU A 87 -19.90 -22.60 20.60
CA LEU A 87 -18.51 -22.91 20.96
C LEU A 87 -17.91 -21.90 21.96
N ALA A 88 -18.59 -20.78 22.18
CA ALA A 88 -18.19 -19.72 23.12
C ALA A 88 -18.79 -19.89 24.53
N LEU A 89 -19.51 -21.00 24.76
CA LEU A 89 -20.08 -21.44 26.04
C LEU A 89 -19.34 -22.70 26.51
#